data_AF-A0A831TS06-F1
#
_entry.id   AF-A0A831TS06-F1
#
_cell.length_a   1.000
_cell.length_b   1.000
_cell.length_c   1.000
_cell.angle_alpha   90.00
_cell.angle_beta   90.00
_cell.angle_gamma   90.00
#
_symmetry.space_group_name_H-M   'P 1'
#
loop_
_entity.id
_entity.type
_entity.pdbx_description
1 polymer ?
#
loop_
_entity_poly.entity_id
_entity_poly.type
_entity_poly.pdbx_seq_one_letter_code
_entity_poly.pdbx_strand_id
1 'polypeptide(L)'
;MVASILRRVEEGRLLALERAILAIDHFLVRTGKPWMAMSTLRRTFAFLGKDELQGVLRELQARGALRTATYPNPQKDHATTGCVLDRDDALVQETLARRLHLIRVLQRLQRFRAWTALARWDEESGTDWQALDPAIRLAWFALLRDEGLVEIEFEGPLPLQGWGGILARLNLAHPVVRAIVAETAATAPEEVPSGHPGG
;
A
#
# COMPACT_ATOMS: atom_id res chain seq x y z
N MET A 1 12.93 28.40 4.70
CA MET A 1 12.66 28.07 3.28
C MET A 1 13.41 26.81 2.85
N VAL A 2 14.74 26.72 3.01
CA VAL A 2 15.55 25.54 2.64
C VAL A 2 15.14 24.26 3.38
N ALA A 3 14.92 24.31 4.70
CA ALA A 3 14.50 23.14 5.49
C ALA A 3 13.16 22.53 5.01
N SER A 4 12.22 23.36 4.54
CA SER A 4 10.94 22.89 4.01
C SER A 4 11.08 22.20 2.66
N ILE A 5 12.03 22.64 1.82
CA ILE A 5 12.32 22.01 0.54
C ILE A 5 12.99 20.66 0.75
N LEU A 6 13.99 20.59 1.64
CA LEU A 6 14.69 19.35 1.95
C LEU A 6 13.73 18.29 2.51
N ARG A 7 12.84 18.68 3.43
CA ARG A 7 11.82 17.78 3.97
C ARG A 7 10.92 17.18 2.88
N ARG A 8 10.48 18.01 1.92
CA ARG A 8 9.64 17.53 0.80
C ARG A 8 10.37 16.55 -0.12
N VAL A 9 11.67 16.75 -0.33
CA VAL A 9 12.49 15.81 -1.12
C VAL A 9 12.63 14.48 -0.38
N GLU A 10 12.87 14.52 0.93
CA GLU A 10 12.95 13.32 1.77
C GLU A 10 11.61 12.56 1.79
N GLU A 11 10.50 13.28 1.96
CA GLU A 11 9.15 12.70 1.93
C GLU A 11 8.81 12.07 0.58
N GLY A 12 9.15 12.74 -0.53
CA GLY A 12 8.95 12.19 -1.88
C GLY A 12 9.79 10.93 -2.13
N ARG A 13 11.03 10.92 -1.63
CA ARG A 13 11.90 9.75 -1.69
C ARG A 13 11.37 8.58 -0.85
N LEU A 14 10.90 8.86 0.37
CA LEU A 14 10.26 7.86 1.22
C LEU A 14 9.05 7.23 0.52
N LEU A 15 8.19 8.05 -0.08
CA LEU A 15 7.03 7.56 -0.83
C LEU A 15 7.42 6.64 -1.99
N ALA A 16 8.52 6.93 -2.69
CA ALA A 16 9.02 6.05 -3.75
C ALA A 16 9.50 4.69 -3.21
N LEU A 17 10.13 4.65 -2.04
CA LEU A 17 10.49 3.41 -1.34
C LEU A 17 9.24 2.63 -0.91
N GLU A 18 8.26 3.31 -0.31
CA GLU A 18 6.99 2.74 0.13
C GLU A 18 6.23 2.13 -1.05
N ARG A 19 6.19 2.82 -2.19
CA ARG A 19 5.59 2.31 -3.42
C ARG A 19 6.28 1.02 -3.89
N ALA A 20 7.62 0.98 -3.90
CA ALA A 20 8.37 -0.21 -4.26
C ALA A 20 8.06 -1.40 -3.32
N ILE A 21 7.98 -1.14 -2.01
CA ILE A 21 7.59 -2.13 -1.02
C ILE A 21 6.19 -2.67 -1.32
N LEU A 22 5.20 -1.80 -1.53
CA LEU A 22 3.83 -2.24 -1.82
C LEU A 22 3.71 -3.04 -3.12
N ALA A 23 4.38 -2.60 -4.18
CA ALA A 23 4.35 -3.29 -5.47
C ALA A 23 4.95 -4.70 -5.39
N ILE A 24 6.06 -4.86 -4.66
CA ILE A 24 6.69 -6.17 -4.45
C ILE A 24 5.77 -7.05 -3.61
N ASP A 25 5.29 -6.55 -2.46
CA ASP A 25 4.40 -7.31 -1.58
C ASP A 25 3.15 -7.78 -2.31
N HIS A 26 2.49 -6.86 -3.03
CA HIS A 26 1.31 -7.14 -3.82
C HIS A 26 1.60 -8.23 -4.86
N PHE A 27 2.68 -8.12 -5.63
CA PHE A 27 3.04 -9.15 -6.61
C PHE A 27 3.18 -10.54 -5.95
N LEU A 28 3.89 -10.63 -4.84
CA LEU A 28 4.14 -11.89 -4.15
C LEU A 28 2.84 -12.49 -3.60
N VAL A 29 2.00 -11.69 -2.94
CA VAL A 29 0.69 -12.14 -2.42
C VAL A 29 -0.22 -12.60 -3.55
N ARG A 30 -0.32 -11.84 -4.64
CA ARG A 30 -1.22 -12.16 -5.76
C ARG A 30 -0.79 -13.40 -6.53
N THR A 31 0.52 -13.61 -6.69
CA THR A 31 1.04 -14.72 -7.50
C THR A 31 1.40 -15.97 -6.69
N GLY A 32 1.49 -15.86 -5.36
CA GLY A 32 1.99 -16.93 -4.49
C GLY A 32 3.46 -17.29 -4.72
N LYS A 33 4.18 -16.49 -5.52
CA LYS A 33 5.58 -16.77 -5.85
C LYS A 33 6.50 -16.28 -4.72
N PRO A 34 7.60 -16.98 -4.45
CA PRO A 34 8.57 -16.56 -3.43
C PRO A 34 9.44 -15.37 -3.87
N TRP A 35 9.54 -15.10 -5.18
CA TRP A 35 10.37 -14.04 -5.75
C TRP A 35 9.63 -13.28 -6.85
N MET A 36 9.82 -11.97 -6.90
CA MET A 36 9.41 -11.11 -8.02
C MET A 36 10.59 -10.91 -8.96
N ALA A 37 10.41 -11.13 -10.26
CA ALA A 37 11.49 -10.88 -11.22
C ALA A 37 11.83 -9.38 -11.32
N MET A 38 13.11 -9.04 -11.40
CA MET A 38 13.54 -7.63 -11.54
C MET A 38 13.04 -6.93 -12.80
N SER A 39 12.88 -7.68 -13.89
CA SER A 39 12.25 -7.13 -15.10
C SER A 39 10.78 -6.75 -14.89
N THR A 40 10.04 -7.49 -14.04
CA THR A 40 8.67 -7.16 -13.68
C THR A 40 8.63 -5.88 -12.86
N LEU A 41 9.47 -5.77 -11.83
CA LEU A 41 9.52 -4.57 -10.99
C LEU A 41 9.87 -3.34 -11.82
N ARG A 42 10.90 -3.43 -12.67
CA ARG A 42 11.27 -2.34 -13.59
C ARG A 42 10.15 -1.89 -14.50
N ARG A 43 9.28 -2.81 -14.93
CA ARG A 43 8.12 -2.48 -15.75
C ARG A 43 7.04 -1.75 -14.95
N THR A 44 6.76 -2.20 -13.73
CA THR A 44 5.82 -1.53 -12.81
C THR A 44 6.23 -0.08 -12.53
N PHE A 45 7.54 0.18 -12.45
CA PHE A 45 8.10 1.48 -12.14
C PHE A 45 8.61 2.28 -13.36
N ALA A 46 8.19 1.91 -14.58
CA ALA A 46 8.67 2.57 -15.79
C ALA A 46 8.42 4.10 -15.78
N PHE A 47 7.39 4.56 -15.08
CA PHE A 47 7.01 5.98 -14.97
C PHE A 47 7.95 6.83 -14.10
N LEU A 48 8.69 6.25 -13.14
CA LEU A 48 9.68 7.00 -12.33
C LEU A 48 10.96 7.33 -13.12
N GLY A 49 11.16 6.69 -14.27
CA GLY A 49 12.43 6.75 -14.98
C GLY A 49 13.49 5.83 -14.36
N LYS A 50 14.52 5.56 -15.16
CA LYS A 50 15.51 4.52 -14.86
C LYS A 50 16.37 4.84 -13.64
N ASP A 51 16.82 6.08 -13.52
CA ASP A 51 17.79 6.46 -12.49
C ASP A 51 17.15 6.56 -11.10
N GLU A 52 15.94 7.12 -11.02
CA GLU A 52 15.17 7.19 -9.77
C GLU A 52 14.86 5.78 -9.25
N LEU A 53 14.36 4.89 -10.11
CA LEU A 53 14.14 3.50 -9.72
C LEU A 53 15.42 2.83 -9.24
N GLN A 54 16.56 3.04 -9.91
CA GLN A 54 17.83 2.47 -9.44
C GLN A 54 18.24 3.04 -8.08
N GLY A 55 17.99 4.33 -7.83
CA GLY A 55 18.20 4.96 -6.52
C GLY A 55 17.38 4.30 -5.43
N VAL A 56 16.06 4.14 -5.67
CA VAL A 56 15.11 3.45 -4.77
C VAL A 56 15.57 2.02 -4.46
N LEU A 57 15.90 1.24 -5.49
CA LEU A 57 16.33 -0.15 -5.31
C LEU A 57 17.65 -0.26 -4.54
N ARG A 58 18.63 0.58 -4.86
CA ARG A 58 19.92 0.60 -4.14
C ARG A 58 19.73 0.94 -2.68
N GLU A 59 18.85 1.89 -2.37
CA GLU A 59 18.58 2.25 -0.99
C GLU A 59 17.89 1.13 -0.21
N LEU A 60 16.87 0.49 -0.79
CA LEU A 60 16.22 -0.66 -0.16
C LEU A 60 17.22 -1.82 0.07
N GLN A 61 18.13 -2.05 -0.88
CA GLN A 61 19.20 -3.06 -0.71
C GLN A 61 20.19 -2.66 0.39
N ALA A 62 20.64 -1.41 0.41
CA ALA A 62 21.59 -0.91 1.40
C ALA A 62 21.07 -0.99 2.83
N ARG A 63 19.75 -0.85 3.01
CA ARG A 63 19.06 -1.01 4.30
C ARG A 63 18.83 -2.48 4.70
N GLY A 64 18.92 -3.42 3.77
CA GLY A 64 18.52 -4.81 3.98
C GLY A 64 17.04 -5.11 3.69
N ALA A 65 16.21 -4.07 3.50
CA ALA A 65 14.79 -4.17 3.17
C ALA A 65 14.50 -4.98 1.90
N LEU A 66 15.42 -4.99 0.93
CA LEU A 66 15.30 -5.72 -0.34
C LEU A 66 16.41 -6.74 -0.50
N ARG A 67 16.04 -8.02 -0.53
CA ARG A 67 16.97 -9.12 -0.87
C ARG A 67 16.83 -9.47 -2.34
N THR A 68 17.97 -9.75 -2.98
CA THR A 68 18.01 -10.19 -4.38
C THR A 68 18.75 -11.51 -4.51
N ALA A 69 18.22 -12.41 -5.33
CA ALA A 69 18.85 -13.67 -5.64
C ALA A 69 18.71 -13.98 -7.13
N THR A 70 19.72 -14.65 -7.67
CA THR A 70 19.71 -15.15 -9.05
C THR A 70 19.38 -16.64 -9.02
N TYR A 71 18.38 -17.05 -9.79
CA TYR A 71 17.94 -18.44 -9.89
C TYR A 71 17.82 -18.89 -11.36
N PRO A 72 18.04 -20.18 -11.65
CA PRO A 72 17.80 -20.72 -12.98
C PRO A 72 16.32 -20.59 -13.33
N ASN A 73 16.03 -20.11 -14.53
CA ASN A 73 14.66 -19.97 -15.02
C ASN A 73 14.43 -20.98 -16.13
N PRO A 74 13.59 -22.02 -15.93
CA PRO A 74 13.35 -23.05 -16.95
C PRO A 74 12.81 -22.52 -18.28
N GLN A 75 12.27 -21.29 -18.29
CA GLN A 75 11.67 -20.65 -19.47
C GLN A 75 12.66 -19.77 -20.24
N LYS A 76 13.92 -19.65 -19.80
CA LYS A 76 14.92 -18.77 -20.42
C LYS A 76 16.31 -19.41 -20.40
N ASP A 77 17.10 -19.12 -21.43
CA ASP A 77 18.50 -19.58 -21.53
C ASP A 77 19.45 -18.92 -20.52
N HIS A 78 18.95 -17.93 -19.76
CA HIS A 78 19.72 -17.16 -18.79
C HIS A 78 19.02 -17.14 -17.42
N ALA A 79 19.83 -17.12 -16.36
CA ALA A 79 19.34 -17.02 -15.00
C ALA A 79 18.56 -15.71 -14.78
N THR A 80 17.55 -15.76 -13.94
CA THR A 80 16.70 -14.61 -13.60
C THR A 80 17.08 -14.09 -12.23
N THR A 81 17.29 -12.77 -12.12
CA THR A 81 17.40 -12.10 -10.81
C THR A 81 16.00 -11.75 -10.32
N GLY A 82 15.64 -12.27 -9.15
CA GLY A 82 14.45 -11.87 -8.42
C GLY A 82 14.77 -11.01 -7.20
N CYS A 83 13.74 -10.35 -6.68
CA CYS A 83 13.75 -9.74 -5.37
C CYS A 83 12.65 -10.31 -4.47
N VAL A 84 12.85 -10.10 -3.17
CA VAL A 84 11.87 -10.31 -2.12
C VAL A 84 12.14 -9.27 -1.04
N LEU A 85 11.08 -8.86 -0.33
CA LEU A 85 11.24 -8.01 0.84
C LEU A 85 11.79 -8.80 2.02
N ASP A 86 12.58 -8.13 2.85
CA ASP A 86 12.78 -8.57 4.23
C ASP A 86 11.58 -8.12 5.07
N ARG A 87 10.94 -9.06 5.78
CA ARG A 87 9.73 -8.79 6.57
C ARG A 87 10.06 -8.23 7.96
N ASP A 88 11.31 -8.34 8.38
CA ASP A 88 11.77 -7.85 9.67
C ASP A 88 12.37 -6.44 9.58
N ASP A 89 12.54 -5.91 8.36
CA ASP A 89 12.98 -4.53 8.15
C ASP A 89 11.92 -3.52 8.61
N ALA A 90 12.34 -2.52 9.37
CA ALA A 90 11.44 -1.54 9.99
C ALA A 90 10.64 -0.72 8.97
N LEU A 91 11.25 -0.32 7.84
CA LEU A 91 10.55 0.43 6.80
C LEU A 91 9.50 -0.44 6.11
N VAL A 92 9.83 -1.71 5.86
CA VAL A 92 8.86 -2.68 5.32
C VAL A 92 7.69 -2.87 6.27
N GLN A 93 7.95 -3.10 7.56
CA GLN A 93 6.89 -3.26 8.55
C GLN A 93 6.01 -2.02 8.66
N GLU A 94 6.60 -0.83 8.74
CA GLU A 94 5.86 0.43 8.84
C GLU A 94 4.99 0.67 7.60
N THR A 95 5.54 0.46 6.40
CA THR A 95 4.80 0.62 5.14
C THR A 95 3.59 -0.31 5.07
N LEU A 96 3.79 -1.59 5.41
CA LEU A 96 2.72 -2.59 5.37
C LEU A 96 1.68 -2.37 6.47
N ALA A 97 2.11 -1.93 7.66
CA ALA A 97 1.23 -1.55 8.76
C ALA A 97 0.38 -0.33 8.41
N ARG A 98 0.96 0.69 7.75
CA ARG A 98 0.22 1.87 7.30
C ARG A 98 -0.84 1.51 6.25
N ARG A 99 -0.48 0.67 5.27
CA ARG A 99 -1.46 0.12 4.32
C ARG A 99 -2.59 -0.61 5.05
N LEU A 100 -2.24 -1.50 5.98
CA LEU A 100 -3.21 -2.29 6.74
C LEU A 100 -4.17 -1.39 7.53
N HIS A 101 -3.64 -0.38 8.20
CA HIS A 101 -4.39 0.62 8.94
C HIS A 101 -5.40 1.33 8.02
N LEU A 102 -4.95 1.88 6.89
CA LEU A 102 -5.81 2.59 5.95
C LEU A 102 -6.93 1.69 5.41
N ILE A 103 -6.63 0.43 5.06
CA ILE A 103 -7.63 -0.56 4.63
C ILE A 103 -8.65 -0.83 5.73
N ARG A 104 -8.21 -1.03 6.98
CA ARG A 104 -9.10 -1.29 8.12
C ARG A 104 -9.99 -0.10 8.47
N VAL A 105 -9.47 1.12 8.39
CA VAL A 105 -10.26 2.35 8.57
C VAL A 105 -11.35 2.42 7.51
N LEU A 106 -11.01 2.22 6.23
CA LEU A 106 -11.98 2.25 5.15
C LEU A 106 -13.01 1.12 5.29
N GLN A 107 -12.57 -0.10 5.64
CA GLN A 107 -13.46 -1.24 5.92
C GLN A 107 -14.50 -0.89 6.99
N ARG A 108 -14.06 -0.27 8.10
CA ARG A 108 -14.94 0.14 9.20
C ARG A 108 -15.96 1.18 8.74
N LEU A 109 -15.53 2.19 7.97
CA LEU A 109 -16.42 3.23 7.45
C LEU A 109 -17.44 2.67 6.46
N GLN A 110 -17.04 1.66 5.68
CA GLN A 110 -17.89 1.04 4.68
C GLN A 110 -18.94 0.07 5.24
N ARG A 111 -18.92 -0.24 6.55
CA ARG A 111 -20.00 -0.99 7.20
C ARG A 111 -21.37 -0.32 7.05
N PHE A 112 -21.39 1.00 6.91
CA PHE A 112 -22.61 1.80 6.85
C PHE A 112 -22.95 2.32 5.44
N ARG A 113 -21.96 2.41 4.54
CA ARG A 113 -22.12 2.95 3.18
C ARG A 113 -21.12 2.29 2.22
N ALA A 114 -21.54 1.99 1.00
CA ALA A 114 -20.67 1.36 0.01
C ALA A 114 -19.49 2.26 -0.43
N TRP A 115 -19.68 3.58 -0.45
CA TRP A 115 -18.66 4.56 -0.84
C TRP A 115 -18.42 5.55 0.31
N THR A 116 -17.15 5.92 0.50
CA THR A 116 -16.71 6.80 1.59
C THR A 116 -15.92 7.97 1.03
N ALA A 117 -16.26 9.20 1.44
CA ALA A 117 -15.51 10.39 1.05
C ALA A 117 -14.07 10.34 1.59
N LEU A 118 -13.09 10.71 0.76
CA LEU A 118 -11.68 10.71 1.13
C LEU A 118 -11.43 11.58 2.37
N ALA A 119 -12.10 12.73 2.54
CA ALA A 119 -11.96 13.55 3.75
C ALA A 119 -12.32 12.78 5.03
N ARG A 120 -13.39 11.98 4.98
CA ARG A 120 -13.80 11.17 6.12
C ARG A 120 -12.81 10.05 6.39
N TRP A 121 -12.29 9.41 5.34
CA TRP A 121 -11.26 8.39 5.48
C TRP A 121 -9.97 8.97 6.06
N ASP A 122 -9.55 10.14 5.60
CA ASP A 122 -8.40 10.89 6.13
C ASP A 122 -8.59 11.20 7.61
N GLU A 123 -9.70 11.83 8.00
CA GLU A 123 -10.01 12.21 9.38
C GLU A 123 -9.99 10.99 10.33
N GLU A 124 -10.66 9.91 9.92
CA GLU A 124 -10.81 8.69 10.71
C GLU A 124 -9.55 7.80 10.76
N SER A 125 -8.51 8.18 10.00
CA SER A 125 -7.21 7.51 10.03
C SER A 125 -6.34 7.97 11.22
N GLY A 126 -6.78 8.94 12.01
CA GLY A 126 -6.20 9.27 13.32
C GLY A 126 -5.09 10.33 13.29
N THR A 127 -4.63 10.72 14.48
CA THR A 127 -3.74 11.88 14.68
C THR A 127 -2.36 11.71 14.03
N ASP A 128 -1.76 10.53 14.14
CA ASP A 128 -0.44 10.25 13.58
C ASP A 128 -0.45 10.34 12.05
N TRP A 129 -1.55 9.88 11.44
CA TRP A 129 -1.79 10.04 10.03
C TRP A 129 -1.99 11.52 9.66
N GLN A 130 -2.82 12.25 10.42
CA GLN A 130 -3.08 13.67 10.19
C GLN A 130 -1.86 14.58 10.37
N ALA A 131 -0.85 14.13 11.12
CA ALA A 131 0.41 14.84 11.28
C ALA A 131 1.29 14.84 10.02
N LEU A 132 1.04 13.92 9.06
CA LEU A 132 1.75 13.89 7.78
C LEU A 132 1.37 15.08 6.90
N ASP A 133 2.26 15.49 5.99
CA ASP A 133 1.94 16.51 4.99
C ASP A 133 0.73 16.05 4.13
N PRO A 134 -0.28 16.92 3.88
CA PRO A 134 -1.44 16.56 3.07
C PRO A 134 -1.10 15.99 1.69
N ALA A 135 0.00 16.45 1.07
CA ALA A 135 0.46 15.90 -0.21
C ALA A 135 0.87 14.43 -0.08
N ILE A 136 1.46 14.03 1.04
CA ILE A 136 1.87 12.65 1.33
C ILE A 136 0.65 11.77 1.59
N ARG A 137 -0.32 12.28 2.37
CA ARG A 137 -1.59 11.56 2.61
C ARG A 137 -2.34 11.31 1.31
N LEU A 138 -2.44 12.35 0.46
CA LEU A 138 -3.05 12.23 -0.86
C LEU A 138 -2.30 11.25 -1.77
N ALA A 139 -0.97 11.28 -1.74
CA ALA A 139 -0.16 10.37 -2.51
C ALA A 139 -0.32 8.91 -2.08
N TRP A 140 -0.54 8.66 -0.78
CA TRP A 140 -0.91 7.34 -0.28
C TRP A 140 -2.29 6.87 -0.77
N PHE A 141 -3.31 7.74 -0.83
CA PHE A 141 -4.59 7.39 -1.45
C PHE A 141 -4.43 7.05 -2.93
N ALA A 142 -3.66 7.85 -3.66
CA ALA A 142 -3.33 7.57 -5.06
C ALA A 142 -2.56 6.24 -5.20
N LEU A 143 -1.63 5.95 -4.30
CA LEU A 143 -0.86 4.72 -4.28
C LEU A 143 -1.75 3.49 -4.09
N LEU A 144 -2.67 3.53 -3.12
CA LEU A 144 -3.61 2.42 -2.90
C LEU A 144 -4.53 2.19 -4.11
N ARG A 145 -4.92 3.27 -4.81
CA ARG A 145 -5.68 3.20 -6.05
C ARG A 145 -4.88 2.59 -7.19
N ASP A 146 -3.65 3.05 -7.39
CA ASP A 146 -2.77 2.60 -8.47
C ASP A 146 -2.40 1.11 -8.31
N GLU A 147 -2.29 0.63 -7.07
CA GLU A 147 -2.10 -0.79 -6.75
C GLU A 147 -3.40 -1.61 -6.83
N GLY A 148 -4.54 -0.97 -7.07
CA GLY A 148 -5.85 -1.62 -7.21
C GLY A 148 -6.46 -2.10 -5.90
N LEU A 149 -5.93 -1.67 -4.75
CA LEU A 149 -6.45 -2.00 -3.41
C LEU A 149 -7.76 -1.26 -3.12
N VAL A 150 -7.89 -0.04 -3.67
CA VAL A 150 -9.11 0.76 -3.58
C VAL A 150 -9.54 1.26 -4.95
N GLU A 151 -10.83 1.47 -5.10
CA GLU A 151 -11.40 2.22 -6.21
C GLU A 151 -11.67 3.64 -5.72
N ILE A 152 -11.33 4.64 -6.53
CA ILE A 152 -11.57 6.06 -6.23
C ILE A 152 -12.33 6.65 -7.41
N GLU A 153 -13.45 7.34 -7.15
CA GLU A 153 -14.29 8.01 -8.16
C GLU A 153 -13.64 9.30 -8.67
N PHE A 154 -12.41 9.20 -9.17
CA PHE A 154 -11.70 10.28 -9.81
C PHE A 154 -10.70 9.73 -10.83
N GLU A 155 -10.88 10.14 -12.08
CA GLU A 155 -9.98 9.79 -13.17
C GLU A 155 -8.77 10.74 -13.20
N GLY A 156 -7.57 10.17 -13.29
CA GLY A 156 -6.32 10.95 -13.36
C GLY A 156 -5.68 11.27 -12.01
N PRO A 157 -4.72 12.21 -11.98
CA PRO A 157 -4.01 12.59 -10.75
C PRO A 157 -4.95 13.25 -9.75
N LEU A 158 -4.94 12.80 -8.48
CA LEU A 158 -5.79 13.39 -7.45
C LEU A 158 -5.41 14.87 -7.22
N PRO A 159 -6.38 15.78 -7.10
CA PRO A 159 -6.11 17.20 -6.93
C PRO A 159 -5.61 17.49 -5.51
N LEU A 160 -4.56 18.32 -5.39
CA LEU A 160 -4.03 18.72 -4.08
C LEU A 160 -5.05 19.50 -3.22
N GLN A 161 -6.02 20.15 -3.85
CA GLN A 161 -7.09 20.90 -3.21
C GLN A 161 -8.44 20.29 -3.57
N GLY A 162 -9.38 20.30 -2.63
CA GLY A 162 -10.76 19.85 -2.90
C GLY A 162 -10.95 18.34 -3.07
N TRP A 163 -9.93 17.51 -2.79
CA TRP A 163 -10.04 16.05 -2.86
C TRP A 163 -11.00 15.44 -1.83
N GLY A 164 -11.40 16.21 -0.81
CA GLY A 164 -12.20 15.71 0.31
C GLY A 164 -13.56 15.11 -0.07
N GLY A 165 -14.18 15.61 -1.13
CA GLY A 165 -15.46 15.10 -1.63
C GLY A 165 -15.37 13.89 -2.56
N ILE A 166 -14.15 13.53 -3.00
CA ILE A 166 -13.92 12.36 -3.86
C ILE A 166 -14.25 11.10 -3.07
N LEU A 167 -14.97 10.16 -3.68
CA LEU A 167 -15.38 8.92 -3.01
C LEU A 167 -14.38 7.79 -3.28
N ALA A 168 -14.21 6.92 -2.29
CA ALA A 168 -13.41 5.71 -2.39
C ALA A 168 -14.11 4.50 -1.78
N ARG A 169 -13.75 3.31 -2.26
CA ARG A 169 -14.17 2.02 -1.70
C ARG A 169 -13.07 0.98 -1.78
N LEU A 170 -13.08 0.00 -0.87
CA LEU A 170 -12.23 -1.18 -0.99
C LEU A 170 -12.56 -2.00 -2.23
N ASN A 171 -11.53 -2.46 -2.94
CA ASN A 171 -11.68 -3.45 -4.00
C ASN A 171 -11.70 -4.86 -3.39
N LEU A 172 -12.89 -5.39 -3.13
CA LEU A 172 -13.06 -6.70 -2.50
C LEU A 172 -12.65 -7.88 -3.39
N ALA A 173 -12.39 -7.67 -4.69
CA ALA A 173 -11.81 -8.70 -5.56
C ALA A 173 -10.28 -8.84 -5.34
N HIS A 174 -9.64 -7.84 -4.74
CA HIS A 174 -8.20 -7.79 -4.58
C HIS A 174 -7.71 -8.77 -3.49
N PRO A 175 -6.73 -9.67 -3.77
CA PRO A 175 -6.29 -10.70 -2.81
C PRO A 175 -5.82 -10.15 -1.46
N VAL A 176 -5.04 -9.07 -1.45
CA VAL A 176 -4.58 -8.41 -0.20
C VAL A 176 -5.77 -7.90 0.62
N VAL A 177 -6.74 -7.24 -0.02
CA VAL A 177 -7.92 -6.72 0.67
C VAL A 177 -8.75 -7.86 1.24
N ARG A 178 -8.97 -8.94 0.46
CA ARG A 178 -9.69 -10.13 0.93
C ARG A 178 -9.04 -10.77 2.15
N ALA A 179 -7.72 -10.91 2.15
CA ALA A 179 -6.98 -11.49 3.27
C ALA A 179 -7.18 -10.66 4.55
N ILE A 180 -7.05 -9.33 4.45
CA ILE A 180 -7.25 -8.41 5.58
C ILE A 180 -8.69 -8.44 6.08
N VAL A 181 -9.67 -8.41 5.17
CA VAL A 181 -11.10 -8.44 5.53
C VAL A 181 -11.47 -9.75 6.23
N ALA A 182 -10.94 -10.88 5.77
CA ALA A 182 -11.20 -12.20 6.37
C ALA A 182 -10.60 -12.32 7.78
N GLU A 183 -9.39 -11.81 8.00
CA GLU A 183 -8.74 -11.80 9.32
C GLU A 183 -9.57 -11.00 10.35
N THR A 184 -10.10 -9.84 9.94
CA THR A 184 -10.99 -9.02 10.78
C THR A 184 -12.29 -9.75 11.14
N ALA A 185 -12.82 -10.58 10.23
CA ALA A 185 -14.03 -11.36 10.50
C ALA A 185 -13.77 -12.50 11.50
N ALA A 186 -12.60 -13.15 11.42
CA ALA A 186 -12.21 -14.23 12.33
C ALA A 186 -11.90 -13.75 13.76
N THR A 187 -11.61 -12.45 13.93
CA THR A 187 -11.27 -11.84 15.21
C THR A 187 -12.42 -11.05 15.85
N ALA A 188 -13.58 -10.98 15.19
CA ALA A 188 -14.79 -10.40 15.78
C ALA A 188 -15.37 -11.39 16.82
N PRO A 189 -15.65 -10.97 18.07
CA PRO A 189 -16.31 -11.84 19.04
C PRO A 189 -17.68 -12.26 18.49
N GLU A 190 -18.00 -13.56 18.59
CA GLU A 190 -19.37 -14.05 18.36
C GLU A 190 -20.31 -13.20 19.23
N GLU A 191 -21.19 -12.43 18.59
CA GLU A 191 -22.33 -11.85 19.30
C GLU A 191 -23.14 -13.03 19.83
N VAL A 192 -23.03 -13.28 21.14
CA VAL A 192 -23.89 -14.21 21.86
C VAL A 192 -25.32 -13.74 21.59
N PRO A 193 -26.17 -14.54 20.92
CA PRO A 193 -27.55 -14.14 20.71
C PRO A 193 -28.15 -13.92 22.08
N SER A 194 -28.63 -12.70 22.34
CA SER A 194 -29.40 -12.36 23.53
C SER A 194 -30.73 -13.11 23.46
N GLY A 195 -30.68 -14.39 23.84
CA GLY A 195 -31.86 -15.17 24.14
C GLY A 195 -32.56 -14.50 25.31
N HIS A 196 -33.63 -13.77 25.03
CA HIS A 196 -34.66 -13.50 26.02
C HIS A 196 -35.28 -14.84 26.41
N PRO A 197 -35.22 -15.27 27.69
CA PRO A 197 -36.25 -16.14 28.19
C PRO A 197 -37.46 -15.23 28.45
N GLY A 198 -38.40 -15.23 27.52
CA GLY A 198 -39.73 -14.72 27.78
C GLY A 198 -40.51 -15.70 28.66
N GLY A 199 -41.31 -15.16 29.57
CA GLY A 199 -42.39 -15.87 30.27
C GLY A 199 -42.08 -16.23 31.71
#